data_AF-A0A5A7NGF7-F1
#
_entry.id   AF-A0A5A7NGF7-F1
#
_cell.length_a   1.000
_cell.length_b   1.000
_cell.length_c   1.000
_cell.angle_alpha   90.00
_cell.angle_beta   90.00
_cell.angle_gamma   90.00
#
_symmetry.space_group_name_H-M   'P 1'
#
loop_
_entity.id
_entity.type
_entity.pdbx_description
1 polymer ?
#
loop_
_entity_poly.entity_id
_entity_poly.type
_entity_poly.pdbx_seq_one_letter_code
_entity_poly.pdbx_strand_id
1 'polypeptide(L)'
;MGGAEKTNVFTRYALALFGEVPWRAVPVMPVELMLMPKWFPANMWRFSYWSRTVIAPLLILAAQKPKAINPTNTHIPELFLTPPEDIRDWQQNPTGRWTGKMFLQLDKILRVVEPYFPKKTRQKAIAKAEAFFTERLNGEDGLGAIFPAMANSVMAMEALGYPKDHPALVTAKKSIKLLVTEENDETFVQPCLSPIWDTSLSAHALLEAGEAPMGESAKGACDWLASKQILDVKGDWAAKAPDLRPGGWAFQYNNDHYPDVDDTAVVAMALHRTQNPAYKEAIDRAEEWIIGMQSTNGGWGAFDIDNDDHYLNHIPFADHGALLDPPTEDVSARCLSFLGQLGMICRIPPSSAA
;
A
#
# COMPACT_ATOMS: atom_id res chain seq x y z
N MET A 1 -25.60 0.87 -14.51
CA MET A 1 -24.37 0.33 -13.89
C MET A 1 -24.31 -1.20 -13.80
N GLY A 2 -25.35 -1.96 -14.23
CA GLY A 2 -25.23 -3.41 -14.44
C GLY A 2 -25.40 -4.31 -13.20
N GLY A 3 -25.74 -3.76 -12.03
CA GLY A 3 -25.93 -4.52 -10.79
C GLY A 3 -24.62 -4.94 -10.10
N ALA A 4 -24.74 -5.61 -8.95
CA ALA A 4 -23.61 -6.10 -8.15
C ALA A 4 -22.70 -7.08 -8.92
N GLU A 5 -23.22 -7.74 -9.96
CA GLU A 5 -22.46 -8.60 -10.87
C GLU A 5 -21.35 -7.88 -11.65
N LYS A 6 -21.41 -6.54 -11.74
CA LYS A 6 -20.43 -5.71 -12.45
C LYS A 6 -19.51 -4.91 -11.53
N THR A 7 -19.50 -5.23 -10.23
CA THR A 7 -18.66 -4.55 -9.24
C THR A 7 -17.19 -4.97 -9.34
N ASN A 8 -16.30 -4.13 -8.81
CA ASN A 8 -14.87 -4.40 -8.78
C ASN A 8 -14.52 -5.63 -7.92
N VAL A 9 -13.26 -6.08 -8.01
CA VAL A 9 -12.80 -7.29 -7.35
C VAL A 9 -12.92 -7.23 -5.82
N PHE A 10 -12.64 -6.09 -5.20
CA PHE A 10 -12.67 -5.94 -3.75
C PHE A 10 -14.12 -6.02 -3.22
N THR A 11 -15.07 -5.41 -3.92
CA THR A 11 -16.51 -5.56 -3.62
C THR A 11 -16.93 -7.03 -3.77
N ARG A 12 -16.47 -7.73 -4.81
CA ARG A 12 -16.76 -9.15 -5.00
C ARG A 12 -16.14 -10.04 -3.90
N TYR A 13 -14.96 -9.70 -3.38
CA TYR A 13 -14.38 -10.36 -2.20
C TYR A 13 -15.25 -10.16 -0.96
N ALA A 14 -15.70 -8.93 -0.70
CA ALA A 14 -16.61 -8.65 0.41
C ALA A 14 -17.92 -9.44 0.28
N LEU A 15 -18.56 -9.41 -0.89
CA LEU A 15 -19.76 -10.20 -1.17
C LEU A 15 -19.52 -11.71 -0.99
N ALA A 16 -18.36 -12.24 -1.39
CA ALA A 16 -18.02 -13.65 -1.23
C ALA A 16 -17.83 -14.05 0.25
N LEU A 17 -17.23 -13.18 1.06
CA LEU A 17 -17.08 -13.38 2.50
C LEU A 17 -18.46 -13.45 3.19
N PHE A 18 -19.41 -12.60 2.79
CA PHE A 18 -20.79 -12.64 3.30
C PHE A 18 -21.63 -13.78 2.71
N GLY A 19 -21.15 -14.45 1.67
CA GLY A 19 -21.87 -15.54 0.99
C GLY A 19 -22.94 -15.06 0.01
N GLU A 20 -22.92 -13.77 -0.37
CA GLU A 20 -23.83 -13.19 -1.36
C GLU A 20 -23.45 -13.59 -2.80
N VAL A 21 -22.19 -13.93 -3.03
CA VAL A 21 -21.70 -14.49 -4.30
C VAL A 21 -20.83 -15.71 -4.04
N PRO A 22 -20.75 -16.67 -4.98
CA PRO A 22 -19.83 -17.78 -4.85
C PRO A 22 -18.38 -17.30 -4.99
N TRP A 23 -17.41 -17.99 -4.37
CA TRP A 23 -15.97 -17.69 -4.52
C TRP A 23 -15.47 -17.76 -5.97
N ARG A 24 -16.27 -18.29 -6.92
CA ARG A 24 -15.96 -18.18 -8.35
C ARG A 24 -16.13 -16.77 -8.93
N ALA A 25 -16.78 -15.87 -8.18
CA ALA A 25 -16.96 -14.48 -8.52
C ALA A 25 -15.67 -13.66 -8.46
N VAL A 26 -14.67 -14.10 -7.69
CA VAL A 26 -13.36 -13.46 -7.60
C VAL A 26 -12.32 -14.16 -8.47
N PRO A 27 -11.33 -13.42 -9.03
CA PRO A 27 -10.16 -14.01 -9.68
C PRO A 27 -9.40 -14.96 -8.75
N VAL A 28 -8.79 -15.99 -9.31
CA VAL A 28 -7.94 -16.92 -8.58
C VAL A 28 -6.59 -16.28 -8.33
N MET A 29 -6.34 -15.93 -7.08
CA MET A 29 -5.03 -15.52 -6.58
C MET A 29 -4.59 -16.56 -5.53
N PRO A 30 -3.77 -17.56 -5.91
CA PRO A 30 -3.34 -18.60 -4.99
C PRO A 30 -2.36 -18.01 -3.96
N VAL A 31 -2.52 -18.36 -2.68
CA VAL A 31 -1.61 -17.88 -1.62
C VAL A 31 -0.16 -18.30 -1.84
N GLU A 32 0.08 -19.35 -2.64
CA GLU A 32 1.41 -19.73 -3.13
C GLU A 32 2.15 -18.61 -3.87
N LEU A 33 1.46 -17.53 -4.29
CA LEU A 33 2.08 -16.29 -4.77
C LEU A 33 3.13 -15.75 -3.78
N MET A 34 2.92 -15.93 -2.46
CA MET A 34 3.89 -15.57 -1.42
C MET A 34 5.21 -16.35 -1.53
N LEU A 35 5.19 -17.55 -2.11
CA LEU A 35 6.37 -18.40 -2.29
C LEU A 35 7.11 -18.11 -3.60
N MET A 36 6.55 -17.30 -4.50
CA MET A 36 7.15 -17.05 -5.80
C MET A 36 8.49 -16.31 -5.65
N PRO A 37 9.56 -16.76 -6.34
CA PRO A 37 10.85 -16.10 -6.31
C PRO A 37 10.81 -14.77 -7.07
N LYS A 38 11.76 -13.86 -6.78
CA LYS A 38 11.82 -12.52 -7.39
C LYS A 38 11.93 -12.53 -8.92
N TRP A 39 12.49 -13.59 -9.52
CA TRP A 39 12.59 -13.73 -10.98
C TRP A 39 11.27 -14.12 -11.66
N PHE A 40 10.30 -14.64 -10.90
CA PHE A 40 9.04 -15.10 -11.48
C PHE A 40 8.15 -13.91 -11.84
N PRO A 41 7.47 -13.91 -13.01
CA PRO A 41 6.76 -12.72 -13.51
C PRO A 41 5.68 -12.17 -12.57
N ALA A 42 4.98 -13.00 -11.81
CA ALA A 42 4.02 -12.50 -10.81
C ALA A 42 4.52 -12.85 -9.41
N ASN A 43 5.14 -11.90 -8.72
CA ASN A 43 5.60 -12.09 -7.35
C ASN A 43 5.35 -10.83 -6.53
N MET A 44 5.30 -10.98 -5.20
CA MET A 44 4.93 -9.90 -4.28
C MET A 44 5.81 -8.64 -4.43
N TRP A 45 7.10 -8.80 -4.76
CA TRP A 45 8.04 -7.68 -4.87
C TRP A 45 7.93 -6.88 -6.18
N ARG A 46 7.03 -7.29 -7.09
CA ARG A 46 6.67 -6.54 -8.29
C ARG A 46 5.40 -5.71 -8.13
N PHE A 47 4.69 -5.85 -7.02
CA PHE A 47 3.56 -4.98 -6.68
C PHE A 47 4.03 -3.82 -5.82
N SER A 48 3.32 -2.70 -5.86
CA SER A 48 3.53 -1.58 -4.95
C SER A 48 3.31 -1.97 -3.49
N TYR A 49 3.85 -1.19 -2.54
CA TYR A 49 3.71 -1.52 -1.11
C TYR A 49 2.25 -1.69 -0.67
N TRP A 50 1.36 -0.78 -1.08
CA TRP A 50 -0.06 -0.85 -0.70
C TRP A 50 -0.72 -2.11 -1.25
N SER A 51 -0.32 -2.53 -2.45
CA SER A 51 -0.77 -3.80 -3.01
C SER A 51 -0.21 -4.98 -2.23
N ARG A 52 1.09 -4.96 -1.84
CA ARG A 52 1.70 -6.03 -1.03
C ARG A 52 0.97 -6.23 0.30
N THR A 53 0.72 -5.14 1.03
CA THR A 53 0.07 -5.15 2.35
C THR A 53 -1.40 -5.56 2.29
N VAL A 54 -2.12 -5.19 1.22
CA VAL A 54 -3.52 -5.60 1.01
C VAL A 54 -3.60 -7.06 0.57
N ILE A 55 -2.76 -7.48 -0.37
CA ILE A 55 -2.82 -8.81 -0.99
C ILE A 55 -2.39 -9.90 -0.03
N ALA A 56 -1.34 -9.72 0.76
CA ALA A 56 -0.83 -10.78 1.65
C ALA A 56 -1.92 -11.38 2.58
N PRO A 57 -2.65 -10.60 3.40
CA PRO A 57 -3.76 -11.13 4.19
C PRO A 57 -4.95 -11.56 3.33
N LEU A 58 -5.24 -10.88 2.21
CA LEU A 58 -6.34 -11.25 1.30
C LEU A 58 -6.13 -12.64 0.67
N LEU A 59 -4.89 -13.04 0.38
CA LEU A 59 -4.55 -14.38 -0.10
C LEU A 59 -4.90 -15.46 0.92
N ILE A 60 -4.75 -15.17 2.22
CA ILE A 60 -5.16 -16.09 3.29
C ILE A 60 -6.68 -16.22 3.30
N LEU A 61 -7.41 -15.10 3.20
CA LEU A 61 -8.87 -15.11 3.11
C LEU A 61 -9.36 -15.88 1.88
N ALA A 62 -8.70 -15.70 0.73
CA ALA A 62 -9.01 -16.42 -0.51
C ALA A 62 -8.74 -17.93 -0.41
N ALA A 63 -7.71 -18.32 0.36
CA ALA A 63 -7.36 -19.72 0.58
C ALA A 63 -8.28 -20.41 1.61
N GLN A 64 -8.64 -19.72 2.69
CA GLN A 64 -9.47 -20.25 3.78
C GLN A 64 -10.97 -20.15 3.47
N LYS A 65 -11.37 -19.18 2.65
CA LYS A 65 -12.75 -18.89 2.27
C LYS A 65 -13.69 -18.78 3.48
N PRO A 66 -13.33 -18.00 4.51
CA PRO A 66 -14.13 -17.92 5.72
C PRO A 66 -15.49 -17.30 5.40
N LYS A 67 -16.50 -17.68 6.18
CA LYS A 67 -17.82 -17.06 6.12
C LYS A 67 -17.91 -15.96 7.19
N ALA A 68 -18.28 -14.76 6.77
CA ALA A 68 -18.50 -13.63 7.67
C ALA A 68 -19.61 -13.94 8.67
N ILE A 69 -19.49 -13.35 9.86
CA ILE A 69 -20.55 -13.39 10.87
C ILE A 69 -21.63 -12.39 10.43
N ASN A 70 -22.83 -12.90 10.15
CA ASN A 70 -24.01 -12.11 9.76
C ASN A 70 -25.12 -12.30 10.81
N PRO A 71 -25.10 -11.54 11.93
CA PRO A 71 -26.01 -11.75 13.05
C PRO A 71 -27.48 -11.52 12.71
N THR A 72 -27.77 -10.62 11.76
CA THR A 72 -29.13 -10.30 11.32
C THR A 72 -29.62 -11.21 10.21
N ASN A 73 -28.74 -12.06 9.65
CA ASN A 73 -29.00 -12.91 8.49
C ASN A 73 -29.61 -12.12 7.31
N THR A 74 -29.15 -10.88 7.12
CA THR A 74 -29.59 -10.00 6.03
C THR A 74 -28.83 -10.33 4.76
N HIS A 75 -29.55 -10.42 3.64
CA HIS A 75 -29.00 -10.70 2.31
C HIS A 75 -29.44 -9.61 1.34
N ILE A 76 -28.73 -9.50 0.22
CA ILE A 76 -28.91 -8.40 -0.76
C ILE A 76 -29.13 -8.92 -2.20
N PRO A 77 -30.02 -9.91 -2.44
CA PRO A 77 -30.27 -10.45 -3.77
C PRO A 77 -30.81 -9.39 -4.76
N GLU A 78 -31.48 -8.35 -4.26
CA GLU A 78 -32.03 -7.24 -5.05
C GLU A 78 -30.96 -6.41 -5.77
N LEU A 79 -29.69 -6.51 -5.38
CA LEU A 79 -28.59 -5.84 -6.06
C LEU A 79 -28.17 -6.54 -7.36
N PHE A 80 -28.66 -7.76 -7.61
CA PHE A 80 -28.27 -8.58 -8.75
C PHE A 80 -29.37 -8.62 -9.81
N LEU A 81 -28.98 -8.43 -11.08
CA LEU A 81 -29.88 -8.60 -12.22
C LEU A 81 -30.04 -10.08 -12.60
N THR A 82 -28.96 -10.85 -12.41
CA THR A 82 -28.92 -12.30 -12.60
C THR A 82 -28.61 -12.96 -11.25
N PRO A 83 -29.31 -14.03 -10.83
CA PRO A 83 -28.95 -14.75 -9.62
C PRO A 83 -27.45 -15.09 -9.59
N PRO A 84 -26.72 -14.81 -8.50
CA PRO A 84 -25.26 -14.99 -8.44
C PRO A 84 -24.76 -16.38 -8.85
N GLU A 85 -25.56 -17.42 -8.56
CA GLU A 85 -25.20 -18.80 -8.91
C GLU A 85 -25.28 -19.09 -10.41
N ASP A 86 -26.09 -18.33 -11.16
CA ASP A 86 -26.26 -18.54 -12.60
C ASP A 86 -25.19 -17.81 -13.42
N ILE A 87 -24.49 -16.85 -12.82
CA ILE A 87 -23.43 -16.09 -13.47
C ILE A 87 -22.20 -16.99 -13.68
N ARG A 88 -21.80 -17.12 -14.96
CA ARG A 88 -20.63 -17.91 -15.38
C ARG A 88 -19.40 -17.06 -15.65
N ASP A 89 -19.58 -15.90 -16.27
CA ASP A 89 -18.50 -15.00 -16.67
C ASP A 89 -18.36 -13.81 -15.71
N TRP A 90 -17.82 -14.10 -14.53
CA TRP A 90 -17.54 -13.07 -13.52
C TRP A 90 -16.33 -12.21 -13.86
N GLN A 91 -15.33 -12.78 -14.54
CA GLN A 91 -14.09 -12.09 -14.84
C GLN A 91 -14.19 -11.42 -16.20
N GLN A 92 -13.96 -10.11 -16.23
CA GLN A 92 -13.92 -9.32 -17.45
C GLN A 92 -12.46 -8.94 -17.74
N ASN A 93 -12.17 -8.66 -19.01
CA ASN A 93 -10.86 -8.15 -19.39
C ASN A 93 -10.82 -6.65 -19.07
N PRO A 94 -10.13 -6.21 -18.00
CA PRO A 94 -10.23 -4.83 -17.55
C PRO A 94 -9.66 -3.83 -18.56
N THR A 95 -8.77 -4.28 -19.45
CA THR A 95 -8.06 -3.41 -20.40
C THR A 95 -8.53 -3.54 -21.84
N GLY A 96 -9.38 -4.53 -22.15
CA GLY A 96 -9.77 -4.89 -23.53
C GLY A 96 -8.62 -5.43 -24.42
N ARG A 97 -7.37 -5.42 -23.94
CA ARG A 97 -6.18 -5.86 -24.69
C ARG A 97 -6.06 -7.38 -24.77
N TRP A 98 -5.33 -7.89 -25.75
CA TRP A 98 -5.13 -9.34 -25.92
C TRP A 98 -4.42 -9.99 -24.72
N THR A 99 -3.48 -9.30 -24.08
CA THR A 99 -2.82 -9.75 -22.83
C THR A 99 -3.83 -10.05 -21.72
N GLY A 100 -4.86 -9.22 -21.55
CA GLY A 100 -5.95 -9.49 -20.62
C GLY A 100 -6.73 -10.76 -20.96
N LYS A 101 -6.90 -11.09 -22.24
CA LYS A 101 -7.51 -12.39 -22.64
C LYS A 101 -6.64 -13.58 -22.24
N MET A 102 -5.32 -13.47 -22.35
CA MET A 102 -4.40 -14.50 -21.84
C MET A 102 -4.55 -14.69 -20.33
N PHE A 103 -4.59 -13.59 -19.58
CA PHE A 103 -4.75 -13.66 -18.13
C PHE A 103 -6.10 -14.22 -17.69
N LEU A 104 -7.18 -13.95 -18.44
CA LEU A 104 -8.47 -14.63 -18.23
C LEU A 104 -8.38 -16.14 -18.48
N GLN A 105 -7.64 -16.56 -19.51
CA GLN A 105 -7.42 -17.98 -19.75
C GLN A 105 -6.57 -18.61 -18.63
N LEU A 106 -5.55 -17.89 -18.15
CA LEU A 106 -4.75 -18.32 -17.00
C LEU A 106 -5.61 -18.46 -15.74
N ASP A 107 -6.52 -17.52 -15.46
CA ASP A 107 -7.49 -17.61 -14.36
C ASP A 107 -8.34 -18.88 -14.46
N LYS A 108 -8.88 -19.17 -15.66
CA LYS A 108 -9.67 -20.40 -15.90
C LYS A 108 -8.88 -21.66 -15.64
N ILE A 109 -7.61 -21.70 -16.07
CA ILE A 109 -6.70 -22.82 -15.82
C ILE A 109 -6.42 -22.94 -14.32
N LEU A 110 -6.02 -21.85 -13.67
CA LEU A 110 -5.72 -21.83 -12.24
C LEU A 110 -6.92 -22.25 -11.40
N ARG A 111 -8.14 -21.87 -11.77
CA ARG A 111 -9.37 -22.28 -11.07
C ARG A 111 -9.58 -23.78 -11.03
N VAL A 112 -9.11 -24.49 -12.05
CA VAL A 112 -9.17 -25.96 -12.12
C VAL A 112 -7.98 -26.59 -11.41
N VAL A 113 -6.79 -26.00 -11.52
CA VAL A 113 -5.53 -26.60 -11.04
C VAL A 113 -5.26 -26.31 -9.55
N GLU A 114 -5.60 -25.11 -9.07
CA GLU A 114 -5.33 -24.62 -7.71
C GLU A 114 -5.83 -25.55 -6.60
N PRO A 115 -7.02 -26.19 -6.70
CA PRO A 115 -7.48 -27.15 -5.69
C PRO A 115 -6.58 -28.39 -5.55
N TYR A 116 -5.76 -28.70 -6.57
CA TYR A 116 -4.82 -29.82 -6.57
C TYR A 116 -3.42 -29.43 -6.07
N PHE A 117 -3.20 -28.16 -5.71
CA PHE A 117 -1.92 -27.75 -5.13
C PHE A 117 -1.63 -28.49 -3.81
N PRO A 118 -0.37 -28.90 -3.55
CA PRO A 118 -0.05 -29.68 -2.36
C PRO A 118 -0.39 -28.92 -1.06
N LYS A 119 -1.15 -29.56 -0.16
CA LYS A 119 -1.56 -28.97 1.13
C LYS A 119 -0.38 -28.45 1.96
N LYS A 120 0.77 -29.12 1.92
CA LYS A 120 2.00 -28.66 2.61
C LYS A 120 2.53 -27.35 2.03
N THR A 121 2.47 -27.17 0.71
CA THR A 121 2.87 -25.93 0.04
C THR A 121 1.90 -24.81 0.39
N ARG A 122 0.59 -25.09 0.37
CA ARG A 122 -0.47 -24.18 0.81
C ARG A 122 -0.24 -23.67 2.23
N GLN A 123 0.02 -24.57 3.18
CA GLN A 123 0.29 -24.22 4.57
C GLN A 123 1.55 -23.36 4.72
N LYS A 124 2.64 -23.70 4.01
CA LYS A 124 3.86 -22.88 3.98
C LYS A 124 3.60 -21.48 3.43
N ALA A 125 2.77 -21.38 2.39
CA ALA A 125 2.42 -20.13 1.78
C ALA A 125 1.57 -19.24 2.71
N ILE A 126 0.59 -19.84 3.41
CA ILE A 126 -0.20 -19.15 4.45
C ILE A 126 0.71 -18.65 5.57
N ALA A 127 1.60 -19.49 6.09
CA ALA A 127 2.54 -19.09 7.14
C ALA A 127 3.46 -17.94 6.67
N LYS A 128 3.88 -17.94 5.40
CA LYS A 128 4.67 -16.84 4.83
C LYS A 128 3.85 -15.56 4.66
N ALA A 129 2.58 -15.67 4.27
CA ALA A 129 1.66 -14.53 4.22
C ALA A 129 1.46 -13.90 5.60
N GLU A 130 1.23 -14.75 6.61
CA GLU A 130 1.08 -14.35 8.00
C GLU A 130 2.35 -13.68 8.55
N ALA A 131 3.51 -14.31 8.39
CA ALA A 131 4.79 -13.75 8.81
C ALA A 131 5.05 -12.39 8.13
N PHE A 132 4.74 -12.28 6.83
CA PHE A 132 4.90 -11.02 6.09
C PHE A 132 4.13 -9.88 6.75
N PHE A 133 2.81 -10.02 6.96
CA PHE A 133 2.03 -8.91 7.49
C PHE A 133 2.19 -8.70 9.00
N THR A 134 2.50 -9.75 9.78
CA THR A 134 2.68 -9.62 11.25
C THR A 134 3.93 -8.84 11.61
N GLU A 135 5.03 -9.01 10.86
CA GLU A 135 6.24 -8.18 10.95
C GLU A 135 5.92 -6.68 10.71
N ARG A 136 4.90 -6.40 9.90
CA ARG A 136 4.56 -5.06 9.39
C ARG A 136 3.30 -4.45 10.03
N LEU A 137 2.78 -5.02 11.12
CA LEU A 137 1.51 -4.59 11.73
C LEU A 137 1.53 -3.14 12.25
N ASN A 138 2.71 -2.56 12.49
CA ASN A 138 2.88 -1.13 12.79
C ASN A 138 2.04 -0.64 13.99
N GLY A 139 1.93 -1.48 15.02
CA GLY A 139 1.23 -1.12 16.26
C GLY A 139 -0.20 -0.60 16.03
N GLU A 140 -0.51 0.54 16.63
CA GLU A 140 -1.84 1.16 16.55
C GLU A 140 -2.08 1.95 15.26
N ASP A 141 -1.02 2.25 14.49
CA ASP A 141 -1.13 2.87 13.17
C ASP A 141 -1.51 1.84 12.09
N GLY A 142 -1.27 0.55 12.37
CA GLY A 142 -1.80 -0.57 11.59
C GLY A 142 -1.02 -0.89 10.31
N LEU A 143 -1.27 -2.09 9.76
CA LEU A 143 -0.55 -2.63 8.61
C LEU A 143 -0.58 -1.67 7.41
N GLY A 144 0.59 -1.15 7.04
CA GLY A 144 0.74 -0.17 5.96
C GLY A 144 0.00 1.15 6.17
N ALA A 145 -0.60 1.35 7.35
CA ALA A 145 -1.42 2.49 7.73
C ALA A 145 -2.51 2.87 6.71
N ILE A 146 -3.09 1.85 6.07
CA ILE A 146 -4.21 1.98 5.12
C ILE A 146 -5.35 1.01 5.46
N PHE A 147 -6.58 1.50 5.42
CA PHE A 147 -7.78 0.77 5.83
C PHE A 147 -7.89 -0.64 5.22
N PRO A 148 -7.72 -0.86 3.90
CA PRO A 148 -7.94 -2.18 3.32
C PRO A 148 -6.95 -3.23 3.83
N ALA A 149 -5.68 -2.86 4.06
CA ALA A 149 -4.67 -3.77 4.59
C ALA A 149 -4.95 -4.10 6.06
N MET A 150 -5.31 -3.08 6.85
CA MET A 150 -5.67 -3.22 8.27
C MET A 150 -6.89 -4.14 8.44
N ALA A 151 -7.98 -3.89 7.70
CA ALA A 151 -9.18 -4.72 7.73
C ALA A 151 -8.90 -6.17 7.32
N ASN A 152 -8.17 -6.37 6.22
CA ASN A 152 -7.82 -7.71 5.76
C ASN A 152 -6.95 -8.46 6.77
N SER A 153 -6.00 -7.78 7.44
CA SER A 153 -5.14 -8.39 8.44
C SER A 153 -5.94 -8.91 9.64
N VAL A 154 -6.90 -8.14 10.15
CA VAL A 154 -7.80 -8.56 11.24
C VAL A 154 -8.63 -9.76 10.81
N MET A 155 -9.27 -9.70 9.64
CA MET A 155 -10.06 -10.82 9.11
C MET A 155 -9.20 -12.07 8.92
N ALA A 156 -7.97 -11.93 8.43
CA ALA A 156 -7.06 -13.05 8.22
C ALA A 156 -6.63 -13.69 9.55
N MET A 157 -6.29 -12.89 10.56
CA MET A 157 -5.96 -13.39 11.90
C MET A 157 -7.13 -14.13 12.54
N GLU A 158 -8.35 -13.63 12.41
CA GLU A 158 -9.55 -14.32 12.88
C GLU A 158 -9.79 -15.64 12.12
N ALA A 159 -9.62 -15.64 10.80
CA ALA A 159 -9.75 -16.84 9.96
C ALA A 159 -8.67 -17.90 10.28
N LEU A 160 -7.49 -17.48 10.75
CA LEU A 160 -6.43 -18.35 11.24
C LEU A 160 -6.67 -18.86 12.67
N GLY A 161 -7.71 -18.38 13.35
CA GLY A 161 -8.09 -18.85 14.68
C GLY A 161 -7.34 -18.18 15.83
N TYR A 162 -6.85 -16.96 15.64
CA TYR A 162 -6.22 -16.19 16.72
C TYR A 162 -7.17 -16.05 17.92
N PRO A 163 -6.68 -16.26 19.16
CA PRO A 163 -7.46 -15.94 20.36
C PRO A 163 -7.90 -14.47 20.36
N LYS A 164 -9.11 -14.19 20.87
CA LYS A 164 -9.67 -12.82 20.89
C LYS A 164 -8.84 -11.84 21.72
N ASP A 165 -8.10 -12.35 22.69
CA ASP A 165 -7.19 -11.63 23.58
C ASP A 165 -5.73 -11.66 23.11
N HIS A 166 -5.44 -12.24 21.94
CA HIS A 166 -4.10 -12.23 21.38
C HIS A 166 -3.64 -10.77 21.15
N PRO A 167 -2.51 -10.32 21.72
CA PRO A 167 -2.11 -8.91 21.70
C PRO A 167 -2.12 -8.28 20.30
N ALA A 168 -1.55 -8.99 19.31
CA ALA A 168 -1.53 -8.50 17.93
C ALA A 168 -2.94 -8.30 17.33
N LEU A 169 -3.91 -9.16 17.64
CA LEU A 169 -5.28 -9.04 17.12
C LEU A 169 -6.00 -7.88 17.80
N VAL A 170 -5.80 -7.70 19.10
CA VAL A 170 -6.36 -6.58 19.87
C VAL A 170 -5.84 -5.25 19.33
N THR A 171 -4.53 -5.13 19.14
CA THR A 171 -3.89 -3.95 18.57
C THR A 171 -4.34 -3.69 17.13
N ALA A 172 -4.37 -4.71 16.27
CA ALA A 172 -4.85 -4.56 14.89
C ALA A 172 -6.31 -4.08 14.84
N LYS A 173 -7.19 -4.60 15.71
CA LYS A 173 -8.58 -4.09 15.84
C LYS A 173 -8.63 -2.66 16.33
N LYS A 174 -7.77 -2.27 17.27
CA LYS A 174 -7.68 -0.89 17.77
C LYS A 174 -7.28 0.06 16.63
N SER A 175 -6.33 -0.35 15.78
CA SER A 175 -5.88 0.46 14.65
C SER A 175 -7.02 0.86 13.70
N ILE A 176 -7.94 -0.07 13.40
CA ILE A 176 -9.13 0.22 12.56
C ILE A 176 -10.06 1.22 13.25
N LYS A 177 -10.24 1.11 14.58
CA LYS A 177 -11.08 2.04 15.35
C LYS A 177 -10.53 3.46 15.35
N LEU A 178 -9.21 3.63 15.29
CA LEU A 178 -8.57 4.95 15.23
C LEU A 178 -8.79 5.66 13.88
N LEU A 179 -9.24 4.94 12.85
CA LEU A 179 -9.66 5.54 11.58
C LEU A 179 -11.12 6.03 11.60
N VAL A 180 -11.88 5.71 12.64
CA VAL A 180 -13.29 6.12 12.76
C VAL A 180 -13.35 7.54 13.29
N THR A 181 -14.03 8.40 12.56
CA THR A 181 -14.28 9.80 12.94
C THR A 181 -15.77 10.03 13.08
N GLU A 182 -16.16 10.73 14.15
CA GLU A 182 -17.54 11.11 14.45
C GLU A 182 -17.64 12.63 14.42
N GLU A 183 -18.39 13.17 13.45
CA GLU A 183 -18.61 14.61 13.28
C GLU A 183 -20.05 14.88 12.86
N ASN A 184 -20.72 15.87 13.48
CA ASN A 184 -22.02 16.38 13.05
C ASN A 184 -23.09 15.32 12.74
N ASP A 185 -23.29 14.36 13.65
CA ASP A 185 -24.21 13.21 13.51
C ASP A 185 -23.84 12.20 12.40
N GLU A 186 -22.66 12.33 11.78
CA GLU A 186 -22.11 11.39 10.81
C GLU A 186 -20.91 10.63 11.38
N THR A 187 -20.75 9.38 10.95
CA THR A 187 -19.58 8.55 11.26
C THR A 187 -18.99 8.06 9.96
N PHE A 188 -17.70 8.30 9.75
CA PHE A 188 -16.98 7.82 8.58
C PHE A 188 -15.65 7.17 8.98
N VAL A 189 -15.10 6.38 8.07
CA VAL A 189 -13.81 5.72 8.23
C VAL A 189 -12.82 6.36 7.27
N GLN A 190 -11.78 6.96 7.81
CA GLN A 190 -10.70 7.52 7.01
C GLN A 190 -9.90 6.39 6.33
N PRO A 191 -9.57 6.52 5.03
CA PRO A 191 -8.78 5.49 4.34
C PRO A 191 -7.36 5.37 4.89
N CYS A 192 -6.81 6.49 5.36
CA CYS A 192 -5.53 6.64 6.07
C CYS A 192 -5.51 8.03 6.74
N LEU A 193 -4.49 8.33 7.55
CA LEU A 193 -4.29 9.63 8.19
C LEU A 193 -3.09 10.34 7.56
N SER A 194 -3.17 11.65 7.36
CA SER A 194 -2.19 12.47 6.60
C SER A 194 -1.32 13.46 7.43
N PRO A 195 -0.97 13.20 8.70
CA PRO A 195 -0.42 14.21 9.59
C PRO A 195 0.96 14.74 9.18
N ILE A 196 1.84 13.91 8.59
CA ILE A 196 3.16 14.38 8.14
C ILE A 196 3.00 15.30 6.95
N TRP A 197 2.22 14.85 5.96
CA TRP A 197 1.89 15.61 4.77
C TRP A 197 1.25 16.96 5.12
N ASP A 198 0.18 16.95 5.91
CA ASP A 198 -0.57 18.17 6.27
C ASP A 198 0.29 19.14 7.09
N THR A 199 1.10 18.63 8.02
CA THR A 199 2.01 19.47 8.83
C THR A 199 3.09 20.10 7.96
N SER A 200 3.67 19.34 7.03
CA SER A 200 4.71 19.84 6.13
C SER A 200 4.18 20.93 5.20
N LEU A 201 3.03 20.70 4.54
CA LEU A 201 2.39 21.70 3.68
C LEU A 201 1.96 22.95 4.46
N SER A 202 1.46 22.79 5.68
CA SER A 202 1.13 23.91 6.55
C SER A 202 2.37 24.73 6.91
N ALA A 203 3.49 24.08 7.22
CA ALA A 203 4.75 24.77 7.47
C ALA A 203 5.22 25.55 6.23
N HIS A 204 5.12 24.96 5.03
CA HIS A 204 5.40 25.66 3.78
C HIS A 204 4.52 26.91 3.60
N ALA A 205 3.21 26.79 3.80
CA ALA A 205 2.27 27.89 3.66
C ALA A 205 2.57 29.04 4.63
N LEU A 206 2.87 28.72 5.90
CA LEU A 206 3.25 29.71 6.91
C LEU A 206 4.53 30.46 6.54
N LEU A 207 5.57 29.73 6.11
CA LEU A 207 6.84 30.32 5.67
C LEU A 207 6.66 31.20 4.42
N GLU A 208 5.74 30.85 3.51
CA GLU A 208 5.41 31.65 2.32
C GLU A 208 4.58 32.90 2.64
N ALA A 209 3.71 32.81 3.64
CA ALA A 209 2.92 33.92 4.14
C ALA A 209 3.76 34.96 4.92
N GLY A 210 5.05 34.70 5.12
CA GLY A 210 5.99 35.62 5.77
C GLY A 210 6.17 35.40 7.26
N GLU A 211 5.75 34.24 7.81
CA GLU A 211 6.18 33.85 9.15
C GLU A 211 7.71 33.75 9.18
N ALA A 212 8.32 34.19 10.29
CA ALA A 212 9.75 34.06 10.46
C ALA A 212 10.17 32.57 10.36
N PRO A 213 11.30 32.23 9.72
CA PRO A 213 11.78 30.85 9.58
C PRO A 213 11.87 30.04 10.89
N MET A 214 11.99 30.73 12.02
CA MET A 214 12.01 30.17 13.37
C MET A 214 10.92 30.79 14.26
N GLY A 215 9.80 31.21 13.66
CA GLY A 215 8.57 31.54 14.36
C GLY A 215 8.04 30.34 15.14
N GLU A 216 7.20 30.58 16.14
CA GLU A 216 6.73 29.54 17.06
C GLU A 216 6.04 28.37 16.33
N SER A 217 5.18 28.67 15.35
CA SER A 217 4.43 27.66 14.60
C SER A 217 5.33 26.91 13.62
N ALA A 218 6.14 27.62 12.82
CA ALA A 218 7.08 26.99 11.89
C ALA A 218 8.10 26.11 12.61
N LYS A 219 8.66 26.57 13.74
CA LYS A 219 9.60 25.82 14.56
C LYS A 219 8.94 24.58 15.17
N GLY A 220 7.75 24.72 15.77
CA GLY A 220 7.04 23.59 16.37
C GLY A 220 6.73 22.49 15.36
N ALA A 221 6.27 22.87 14.16
CA ALA A 221 6.04 21.94 13.06
C ALA A 221 7.34 21.25 12.63
N CYS A 222 8.42 22.00 12.40
CA CYS A 222 9.71 21.44 11.96
C CYS A 222 10.38 20.55 13.00
N ASP A 223 10.31 20.89 14.29
CA ASP A 223 10.82 20.03 15.36
C ASP A 223 10.05 18.70 15.43
N TRP A 224 8.72 18.75 15.32
CA TRP A 224 7.90 17.56 15.29
C TRP A 224 8.20 16.69 14.06
N LEU A 225 8.27 17.29 12.87
CA LEU A 225 8.65 16.60 11.64
C LEU A 225 10.05 15.98 11.76
N ALA A 226 11.05 16.70 12.26
CA ALA A 226 12.40 16.16 12.45
C ALA A 226 12.41 14.95 13.40
N SER A 227 11.55 14.94 14.43
CA SER A 227 11.42 13.80 15.35
C SER A 227 10.79 12.54 14.72
N LYS A 228 10.22 12.68 13.52
CA LYS A 228 9.50 11.61 12.79
C LYS A 228 10.30 10.98 11.66
N GLN A 229 11.56 11.37 11.48
CA GLN A 229 12.42 10.78 10.45
C GLN A 229 12.71 9.32 10.76
N ILE A 230 12.60 8.46 9.75
CA ILE A 230 12.88 7.03 9.87
C ILE A 230 14.37 6.80 9.58
N LEU A 231 15.13 6.44 10.62
CA LEU A 231 16.60 6.29 10.58
C LEU A 231 17.12 4.88 10.90
N ASP A 232 16.28 4.01 11.44
CA ASP A 232 16.72 2.71 11.96
C ASP A 232 16.12 1.51 11.23
N VAL A 233 15.06 1.72 10.44
CA VAL A 233 14.32 0.65 9.77
C VAL A 233 14.58 0.65 8.28
N LYS A 234 15.04 -0.48 7.74
CA LYS A 234 15.08 -0.74 6.31
C LYS A 234 13.76 -1.38 5.89
N GLY A 235 12.90 -0.55 5.30
CA GLY A 235 11.59 -0.96 4.79
C GLY A 235 11.65 -1.84 3.55
N ASP A 236 10.49 -2.10 2.94
CA ASP A 236 10.40 -2.97 1.76
C ASP A 236 11.20 -2.43 0.56
N TRP A 237 11.41 -1.11 0.46
CA TRP A 237 12.25 -0.46 -0.54
C TRP A 237 13.70 -0.99 -0.56
N ALA A 238 14.21 -1.45 0.58
CA ALA A 238 15.55 -2.04 0.69
C ALA A 238 15.70 -3.34 -0.12
N ALA A 239 14.59 -3.93 -0.58
CA ALA A 239 14.63 -5.07 -1.49
C ALA A 239 15.31 -4.75 -2.83
N LYS A 240 15.35 -3.47 -3.23
CA LYS A 240 16.04 -2.96 -4.43
C LYS A 240 17.23 -2.05 -4.10
N ALA A 241 17.26 -1.43 -2.93
CA ALA A 241 18.40 -0.62 -2.45
C ALA A 241 18.91 -1.11 -1.08
N PRO A 242 19.54 -2.30 -1.00
CA PRO A 242 19.89 -2.91 0.28
C PRO A 242 20.98 -2.16 1.06
N ASP A 243 21.87 -1.45 0.36
CA ASP A 243 22.99 -0.72 0.98
C ASP A 243 22.63 0.75 1.29
N LEU A 244 21.51 1.25 0.76
CA LEU A 244 21.02 2.59 1.05
C LEU A 244 20.59 2.68 2.51
N ARG A 245 21.03 3.74 3.19
CA ARG A 245 20.69 3.98 4.59
C ARG A 245 19.31 4.67 4.67
N PRO A 246 18.44 4.31 5.63
CA PRO A 246 17.09 4.91 5.79
C PRO A 246 17.14 6.39 6.17
N GLY A 247 16.39 7.25 5.47
CA GLY A 247 16.37 8.69 5.76
C GLY A 247 15.06 9.39 5.38
N GLY A 248 14.00 8.62 5.18
CA GLY A 248 12.72 9.11 4.72
C GLY A 248 11.72 9.38 5.84
N TRP A 249 10.57 9.92 5.45
CA TRP A 249 9.36 10.07 6.25
C TRP A 249 8.24 9.28 5.58
N ALA A 250 7.24 8.90 6.37
CA ALA A 250 5.99 8.38 5.84
C ALA A 250 4.91 9.45 5.85
N PHE A 251 3.87 9.28 5.04
CA PHE A 251 2.64 10.06 5.08
C PHE A 251 1.92 10.10 6.45
N GLN A 252 1.91 8.96 7.16
CA GLN A 252 1.18 8.76 8.42
C GLN A 252 2.00 9.13 9.66
N TYR A 253 1.42 9.01 10.86
CA TYR A 253 2.13 9.29 12.12
C TYR A 253 3.38 8.43 12.32
N ASN A 254 3.28 7.14 12.02
CA ASN A 254 4.38 6.17 12.02
C ASN A 254 4.09 5.14 10.93
N ASN A 255 5.08 4.76 10.13
CA ASN A 255 4.97 3.70 9.13
C ASN A 255 6.35 3.27 8.61
N ASP A 256 7.23 2.84 9.53
CA ASP A 256 8.68 2.74 9.29
C ASP A 256 9.09 1.82 8.12
N HIS A 257 8.24 0.88 7.74
CA HIS A 257 8.50 -0.01 6.59
C HIS A 257 8.21 0.66 5.23
N TYR A 258 7.48 1.78 5.23
CA TYR A 258 6.97 2.44 4.03
C TYR A 258 7.12 3.98 4.13
N PRO A 259 8.34 4.51 4.30
CA PRO A 259 8.59 5.90 3.96
C PRO A 259 8.34 6.12 2.47
N ASP A 260 7.91 7.32 2.11
CA ASP A 260 7.69 7.77 0.73
C ASP A 260 8.55 8.98 0.39
N VAL A 261 8.94 9.08 -0.88
CA VAL A 261 9.87 10.12 -1.34
C VAL A 261 9.20 11.49 -1.47
N ASP A 262 7.89 11.56 -1.64
CA ASP A 262 7.16 12.82 -1.75
C ASP A 262 7.03 13.54 -0.40
N ASP A 263 6.59 12.87 0.67
CA ASP A 263 6.64 13.40 2.03
C ASP A 263 8.08 13.73 2.43
N THR A 264 9.03 12.84 2.13
CA THR A 264 10.45 13.08 2.44
C THR A 264 10.96 14.37 1.80
N ALA A 265 10.63 14.61 0.52
CA ALA A 265 11.06 15.81 -0.19
C ALA A 265 10.41 17.07 0.41
N VAL A 266 9.11 17.05 0.68
CA VAL A 266 8.38 18.21 1.22
C VAL A 266 8.82 18.51 2.65
N VAL A 267 8.94 17.50 3.52
CA VAL A 267 9.46 17.68 4.87
C VAL A 267 10.86 18.27 4.86
N ALA A 268 11.78 17.69 4.10
CA ALA A 268 13.17 18.16 4.06
C ALA A 268 13.29 19.58 3.48
N MET A 269 12.44 19.95 2.51
CA MET A 269 12.36 21.33 2.04
C MET A 269 11.89 22.29 3.13
N ALA A 270 10.84 21.95 3.89
CA ALA A 270 10.36 22.77 5.00
C ALA A 270 11.47 22.98 6.05
N LEU A 271 12.13 21.90 6.47
CA LEU A 271 13.26 21.96 7.39
C LEU A 271 14.38 22.87 6.87
N HIS A 272 14.75 22.74 5.60
CA HIS A 272 15.80 23.57 4.99
C HIS A 272 15.44 25.06 4.95
N ARG A 273 14.17 25.42 4.70
CA ARG A 273 13.71 26.81 4.67
C ARG A 273 13.84 27.53 6.02
N THR A 274 13.88 26.79 7.13
CA THR A 274 14.11 27.38 8.46
C THR A 274 15.53 27.95 8.63
N GLN A 275 16.48 27.50 7.80
CA GLN A 275 17.92 27.79 7.93
C GLN A 275 18.52 27.40 9.29
N ASN A 276 17.86 26.50 10.02
CA ASN A 276 18.31 26.06 11.34
C ASN A 276 19.36 24.95 11.20
N PRO A 277 20.60 25.14 11.71
CA PRO A 277 21.65 24.13 11.62
C PRO A 277 21.31 22.83 12.36
N ALA A 278 20.35 22.84 13.30
CA ALA A 278 19.89 21.65 14.00
C ALA A 278 19.27 20.59 13.06
N TYR A 279 18.72 21.00 11.91
CA TYR A 279 18.09 20.07 10.96
C TYR A 279 19.05 19.59 9.86
N LYS A 280 20.32 20.01 9.90
CA LYS A 280 21.27 19.69 8.82
C LYS A 280 21.39 18.19 8.59
N GLU A 281 21.55 17.41 9.65
CA GLU A 281 21.67 15.95 9.53
C GLU A 281 20.41 15.33 8.92
N ALA A 282 19.22 15.76 9.36
CA ALA A 282 17.97 15.25 8.80
C ALA A 282 17.84 15.53 7.30
N ILE A 283 18.23 16.73 6.86
CA ILE A 283 18.25 17.13 5.45
C ILE A 283 19.26 16.32 4.64
N ASP A 284 20.49 16.15 5.15
CA ASP A 284 21.54 15.34 4.48
C ASP A 284 21.10 13.87 4.33
N ARG A 285 20.42 13.30 5.34
CA ARG A 285 19.86 11.95 5.30
C ARG A 285 18.73 11.84 4.27
N ALA A 286 17.88 12.85 4.17
CA ALA A 286 16.81 12.93 3.19
C ALA A 286 17.35 13.01 1.75
N GLU A 287 18.39 13.84 1.54
CA GLU A 287 19.09 13.97 0.26
C GLU A 287 19.66 12.62 -0.20
N GLU A 288 20.44 11.94 0.65
CA GLU A 288 21.00 10.63 0.35
C GLU A 288 19.91 9.62 0.00
N TRP A 289 18.84 9.58 0.79
CA TRP A 289 17.75 8.62 0.60
C TRP A 289 16.96 8.89 -0.69
N ILE A 290 16.56 10.13 -0.95
CA ILE A 290 15.85 10.50 -2.20
C ILE A 290 16.69 10.16 -3.43
N ILE A 291 17.98 10.51 -3.44
CA ILE A 291 18.86 10.19 -4.58
C ILE A 291 18.97 8.67 -4.77
N GLY A 292 19.13 7.92 -3.69
CA GLY A 292 19.21 6.46 -3.72
C GLY A 292 17.91 5.77 -4.15
N MET A 293 16.76 6.45 -4.02
CA MET A 293 15.44 5.96 -4.41
C MET A 293 15.05 6.30 -5.86
N GLN A 294 15.93 6.95 -6.63
CA GLN A 294 15.65 7.28 -8.03
C GLN A 294 15.54 6.01 -8.89
N SER A 295 14.50 5.94 -9.72
CA SER A 295 14.32 4.85 -10.69
C SER A 295 15.25 5.03 -11.90
N THR A 296 15.50 3.94 -12.60
CA THR A 296 16.42 3.88 -13.75
C THR A 296 16.03 4.82 -14.90
N ASN A 297 14.75 5.14 -15.04
CA ASN A 297 14.24 6.08 -16.03
C ASN A 297 14.45 7.57 -15.65
N GLY A 298 15.06 7.84 -14.49
CA GLY A 298 15.35 9.19 -13.98
C GLY A 298 14.21 9.82 -13.15
N GLY A 299 13.03 9.20 -13.08
CA GLY A 299 11.93 9.62 -12.23
C GLY A 299 11.91 8.92 -10.88
N TRP A 300 10.91 9.25 -10.07
CA TRP A 300 10.62 8.62 -8.78
C TRP A 300 9.19 8.12 -8.73
N GLY A 301 9.01 6.86 -8.33
CA GLY A 301 7.76 6.38 -7.73
C GLY A 301 7.70 6.81 -6.27
N ALA A 302 6.56 6.65 -5.61
CA ALA A 302 6.39 7.15 -4.25
C ALA A 302 7.16 6.31 -3.20
N PHE A 303 7.20 4.99 -3.33
CA PHE A 303 7.71 4.07 -2.31
C PHE A 303 8.77 3.09 -2.83
N ASP A 304 8.74 2.72 -4.11
CA ASP A 304 9.61 1.68 -4.67
C ASP A 304 10.39 2.17 -5.91
N ILE A 305 11.60 1.64 -6.07
CA ILE A 305 12.45 1.84 -7.26
C ILE A 305 11.94 0.92 -8.40
N ASP A 306 11.84 1.40 -9.64
CA ASP A 306 11.48 0.61 -10.84
C ASP A 306 10.25 -0.31 -10.63
N ASN A 307 9.18 0.19 -9.99
CA ASN A 307 7.94 -0.58 -9.80
C ASN A 307 6.97 -0.33 -10.97
N ASP A 308 7.42 -0.66 -12.18
CA ASP A 308 6.80 -0.28 -13.46
C ASP A 308 6.46 -1.48 -14.35
N ASP A 309 6.25 -2.66 -13.75
CA ASP A 309 5.86 -3.90 -14.42
C ASP A 309 4.40 -3.86 -14.94
N HIS A 310 4.08 -2.91 -15.82
CA HIS A 310 2.72 -2.54 -16.27
C HIS A 310 1.87 -3.69 -16.80
N TYR A 311 2.47 -4.80 -17.24
CA TYR A 311 1.71 -5.97 -17.67
C TYR A 311 0.91 -6.60 -16.51
N LEU A 312 1.29 -6.36 -15.24
CA LEU A 312 0.56 -6.84 -14.07
C LEU A 312 -0.83 -6.19 -13.94
N ASN A 313 -1.03 -5.00 -14.50
CA ASN A 313 -2.34 -4.34 -14.59
C ASN A 313 -3.32 -5.05 -15.55
N HIS A 314 -2.88 -6.12 -16.24
CA HIS A 314 -3.75 -6.96 -17.07
C HIS A 314 -4.26 -8.21 -16.34
N ILE A 315 -3.80 -8.47 -15.11
CA ILE A 315 -4.32 -9.56 -14.28
C ILE A 315 -5.78 -9.21 -13.89
N PRO A 316 -6.74 -10.15 -13.84
CA PRO A 316 -8.14 -9.82 -13.56
C PRO A 316 -8.37 -9.23 -12.16
N PHE A 317 -7.43 -9.45 -11.24
CA PHE A 317 -7.38 -8.82 -9.92
C PHE A 317 -7.07 -7.32 -9.99
N ALA A 318 -6.39 -6.85 -11.04
CA ALA A 318 -5.96 -5.47 -11.20
C ALA A 318 -7.05 -4.54 -11.78
N ASP A 319 -8.34 -4.82 -11.52
CA ASP A 319 -9.43 -4.07 -12.15
C ASP A 319 -9.57 -2.62 -11.66
N HIS A 320 -8.88 -2.25 -10.59
CA HIS A 320 -8.73 -0.88 -10.10
C HIS A 320 -7.51 -0.13 -10.71
N GLY A 321 -6.62 -0.81 -11.43
CA GLY A 321 -5.50 -0.18 -12.14
C GLY A 321 -4.34 0.34 -11.27
N ALA A 322 -4.33 0.04 -9.97
CA ALA A 322 -3.37 0.58 -9.01
C ALA A 322 -2.49 -0.50 -8.35
N LEU A 323 -1.99 -1.48 -9.11
CA LEU A 323 -1.11 -2.53 -8.52
C LEU A 323 0.37 -2.13 -8.39
N LEU A 324 0.75 -1.03 -9.02
CA LEU A 324 2.14 -0.66 -9.28
C LEU A 324 2.40 0.78 -8.82
N ASP A 325 3.67 1.08 -8.59
CA ASP A 325 4.18 2.39 -8.19
C ASP A 325 5.22 2.89 -9.21
N PRO A 326 4.81 3.11 -10.48
CA PRO A 326 5.73 3.59 -11.49
C PRO A 326 6.11 5.04 -11.19
N PRO A 327 7.28 5.50 -11.67
CA PRO A 327 7.62 6.92 -11.58
C PRO A 327 6.56 7.85 -12.18
N THR A 328 6.20 8.90 -11.45
CA THR A 328 5.23 9.91 -11.89
C THR A 328 5.83 11.31 -11.89
N GLU A 329 5.22 12.20 -12.68
CA GLU A 329 5.71 13.56 -12.88
C GLU A 329 5.65 14.41 -11.62
N ASP A 330 4.60 14.26 -10.80
CA ASP A 330 4.40 15.05 -9.58
C ASP A 330 5.38 14.66 -8.47
N VAL A 331 5.59 13.36 -8.24
CA VAL A 331 6.60 12.85 -7.29
C VAL A 331 8.00 13.27 -7.74
N SER A 332 8.30 13.11 -9.02
CA SER A 332 9.59 13.54 -9.58
C SER A 332 9.79 15.05 -9.46
N ALA A 333 8.75 15.86 -9.66
CA ALA A 333 8.83 17.32 -9.50
C ALA A 333 9.11 17.73 -8.05
N ARG A 334 8.53 17.04 -7.05
CA ARG A 334 8.82 17.29 -5.62
C ARG A 334 10.27 16.95 -5.28
N CYS A 335 10.76 15.78 -5.72
CA CYS A 335 12.15 15.38 -5.53
C CYS A 335 13.12 16.40 -6.17
N LEU A 336 12.86 16.79 -7.42
CA LEU A 336 13.65 17.82 -8.12
C LEU A 336 13.57 19.18 -7.43
N SER A 337 12.42 19.57 -6.89
CA SER A 337 12.26 20.83 -6.16
C SER A 337 13.14 20.85 -4.91
N PHE A 338 13.17 19.75 -4.15
CA PHE A 338 14.03 19.60 -2.98
C PHE A 338 15.53 19.66 -3.37
N LEU A 339 15.95 18.85 -4.32
CA LEU A 339 17.35 18.83 -4.79
C LEU A 339 17.76 20.18 -5.40
N GLY A 340 16.84 20.86 -6.08
CA GLY A 340 17.02 22.22 -6.57
C GLY A 340 17.21 23.24 -5.46
N GLN A 341 16.42 23.13 -4.39
CA GLN A 341 16.53 23.99 -3.21
C GLN A 341 17.89 23.83 -2.50
N LEU A 342 18.47 22.62 -2.51
CA LEU A 342 19.83 22.36 -2.02
C LEU A 342 20.94 22.86 -2.97
N GLY A 343 20.58 23.35 -4.16
CA GLY A 343 21.54 23.82 -5.17
C GLY A 343 22.19 22.70 -6.00
N MET A 344 21.61 21.49 -6.00
CA MET A 344 22.18 20.32 -6.68
C MET A 344 21.89 20.25 -8.17
N ILE A 345 20.89 20.96 -8.69
CA ILE A 345 20.54 20.93 -10.12
C ILE A 345 21.70 21.44 -11.00
N CYS A 346 22.66 22.21 -10.45
CA CYS A 346 23.90 22.59 -11.15
C CYS A 346 25.03 21.53 -11.08
N ARG A 347 24.82 20.38 -10.43
CA ARG A 347 25.86 19.38 -10.13
C ARG A 347 25.53 17.94 -10.52
N ILE A 348 24.34 17.64 -11.01
CA ILE A 348 23.99 16.30 -11.51
C ILE A 348 24.48 16.21 -12.96
N PRO A 349 25.54 15.45 -13.28
CA PRO A 349 25.88 15.17 -14.67
C PRO A 349 24.71 14.37 -15.27
N PRO A 350 24.33 14.59 -16.54
CA PRO A 350 23.41 13.67 -17.21
C PRO A 350 24.00 12.26 -17.10
N SER A 351 23.19 11.32 -16.63
CA SER A 351 23.57 9.92 -16.49
C SER A 351 24.22 9.46 -17.79
N SER A 352 25.45 8.95 -17.69
CA SER A 352 26.16 8.35 -18.81
C SER A 352 25.38 7.11 -19.24
N ALA A 353 24.58 7.25 -20.30
CA ALA A 353 24.07 6.12 -21.04
C ALA A 353 25.25 5.28 -21.52
N ALA A 354 25.35 4.05 -21.01
CA ALA A 354 26.23 2.99 -21.50
C ALA A 354 25.38 1.77 -21.83
#